data_AF-A0A238JDX1-F1
#
_entry.id   AF-A0A238JDX1-F1
#
_cell.length_a   1.000
_cell.length_b   1.000
_cell.length_c   1.000
_cell.angle_alpha   90.00
_cell.angle_beta   90.00
_cell.angle_gamma   90.00
#
_symmetry.space_group_name_H-M   'P 1'
#
loop_
_entity.id
_entity.type
_entity.pdbx_description
1 polymer ?
#
loop_
_entity_poly.entity_id
_entity_poly.type
_entity_poly.pdbx_seq_one_letter_code
_entity_poly.pdbx_strand_id
1 'polypeptide(L)'
;MRPVLPGDISAAARALLPLPPGSRKSVALRLIKEAQAADRYRKRFRKAHALFGNGTLMAAAMMRPLAREPRLDDPDFLDCRFHIFQALMDQRRPVS
;
A
#
# COMPACT_ATOMS: atom_id res chain seq x y z
N MET A 1 8.17 6.79 -4.14
CA MET A 1 6.72 6.82 -3.83
C MET A 1 6.38 8.24 -3.45
N ARG A 2 5.21 8.73 -3.84
CA ARG A 2 4.71 10.06 -3.44
C ARG A 2 4.42 10.10 -1.92
N PRO A 3 4.28 11.30 -1.32
CA PRO A 3 3.88 11.40 0.08
C PRO A 3 2.63 10.58 0.38
N VAL A 4 2.63 9.89 1.52
CA VAL A 4 1.53 9.03 1.97
C VAL A 4 0.53 9.86 2.76
N LEU A 5 -0.74 9.77 2.40
CA LEU A 5 -1.88 10.45 3.01
C LEU A 5 -2.75 9.45 3.79
N PRO A 6 -3.60 9.90 4.72
CA PRO A 6 -4.51 9.00 5.46
C PRO A 6 -5.39 8.12 4.55
N GLY A 7 -5.88 8.67 3.43
CA GLY A 7 -6.66 7.93 2.44
C GLY A 7 -5.89 6.80 1.75
N ASP A 8 -4.56 6.95 1.58
CA ASP A 8 -3.72 5.87 1.07
C ASP A 8 -3.67 4.68 2.03
N ILE A 9 -3.60 4.95 3.33
CA ILE A 9 -3.58 3.91 4.37
C ILE A 9 -4.89 3.13 4.36
N SER A 10 -6.04 3.83 4.28
CA SER A 10 -7.34 3.16 4.19
C SER A 10 -7.43 2.29 2.93
N ALA A 11 -7.09 2.84 1.75
CA ALA A 11 -7.11 2.08 0.50
C ALA A 11 -6.19 0.86 0.53
N ALA A 12 -4.98 1.00 1.05
CA ALA A 12 -4.02 -0.10 1.15
C ALA A 12 -4.47 -1.18 2.13
N ALA A 13 -4.99 -0.81 3.30
CA ALA A 13 -5.53 -1.77 4.27
C ALA A 13 -6.76 -2.52 3.71
N ARG A 14 -7.64 -1.81 2.99
CA ARG A 14 -8.80 -2.43 2.31
C ARG A 14 -8.39 -3.40 1.19
N ALA A 15 -7.23 -3.24 0.59
CA ALA A 15 -6.66 -4.18 -0.37
C ALA A 15 -6.03 -5.42 0.30
N LEU A 16 -5.68 -5.34 1.59
CA LEU A 16 -5.18 -6.48 2.37
C LEU A 16 -6.31 -7.29 3.02
N LEU A 17 -7.43 -6.64 3.34
CA LEU A 17 -8.51 -7.24 4.12
C LEU A 17 -9.07 -8.56 3.55
N PRO A 18 -9.26 -8.71 2.22
CA PRO A 18 -9.73 -9.98 1.64
C PRO A 18 -8.71 -11.12 1.68
N LEU A 19 -7.45 -10.82 2.05
CA LEU A 19 -6.35 -11.78 2.00
C LEU A 19 -6.26 -12.60 3.30
N PRO A 20 -5.78 -13.85 3.23
CA PRO A 20 -5.47 -14.64 4.42
C PRO A 20 -4.48 -13.88 5.33
N PRO A 21 -4.68 -13.88 6.67
CA PRO A 21 -3.85 -13.13 7.61
C PRO A 21 -2.33 -13.34 7.41
N GLY A 22 -1.89 -14.58 7.20
CA GLY A 22 -0.48 -14.92 6.99
C GLY A 22 0.17 -14.29 5.74
N SER A 23 -0.63 -13.76 4.80
CA SER A 23 -0.13 -13.10 3.57
C SER A 23 -0.14 -11.57 3.64
N ARG A 24 -0.84 -10.97 4.63
CA ARG A 24 -1.05 -9.51 4.69
C ARG A 24 0.27 -8.75 4.78
N LYS A 25 1.20 -9.20 5.62
CA LYS A 25 2.55 -8.62 5.75
C LYS A 25 3.33 -8.59 4.43
N SER A 26 3.38 -9.71 3.71
CA SER A 26 4.18 -9.80 2.48
C SER A 26 3.56 -8.94 1.37
N VAL A 27 2.23 -8.87 1.29
CA VAL A 27 1.53 -8.02 0.33
C VAL A 27 1.66 -6.53 0.70
N ALA A 28 1.66 -6.17 1.99
CA ALA A 28 1.94 -4.81 2.43
C ALA A 28 3.32 -4.33 1.93
N LEU A 29 4.37 -5.14 2.14
CA LEU A 29 5.72 -4.83 1.64
C LEU A 29 5.76 -4.70 0.12
N ARG A 30 5.02 -5.57 -0.59
CA ARG A 30 4.92 -5.52 -2.05
C ARG A 30 4.22 -4.23 -2.52
N LEU A 31 3.13 -3.81 -1.88
CA LEU A 31 2.43 -2.56 -2.20
C LEU A 31 3.35 -1.34 -2.12
N ILE A 32 4.19 -1.26 -1.07
CA ILE A 32 5.18 -0.19 -0.94
C ILE A 32 6.18 -0.22 -2.10
N LYS A 33 6.72 -1.40 -2.45
CA LYS A 33 7.67 -1.57 -3.57
C LYS A 33 7.05 -1.19 -4.92
N GLU A 34 5.79 -1.56 -5.16
CA GLU A 34 5.07 -1.23 -6.39
C GLU A 34 4.83 0.28 -6.51
N ALA A 35 4.38 0.94 -5.44
CA ALA A 35 4.19 2.39 -5.42
C ALA A 35 5.52 3.16 -5.61
N GLN A 36 6.63 2.63 -5.09
CA GLN A 36 7.96 3.16 -5.39
C GLN A 36 8.37 2.98 -6.85
N ALA A 37 8.15 1.79 -7.42
CA ALA A 37 8.43 1.52 -8.82
C ALA A 37 7.61 2.42 -9.75
N ALA A 38 6.32 2.59 -9.45
CA ALA A 38 5.42 3.49 -10.16
C ALA A 38 5.89 4.95 -10.13
N ASP A 39 6.34 5.45 -8.98
CA ASP A 39 6.85 6.82 -8.88
C ASP A 39 8.17 7.00 -9.65
N ARG A 40 9.08 6.00 -9.62
CA ARG A 40 10.30 6.02 -10.45
C ARG A 40 9.96 6.03 -11.94
N TYR A 41 9.04 5.17 -12.36
CA TYR A 41 8.56 5.11 -13.75
C TYR A 41 7.94 6.44 -14.18
N ARG A 42 7.03 7.00 -13.37
CA ARG A 42 6.40 8.30 -13.65
C ARG A 42 7.43 9.42 -13.77
N LYS A 43 8.44 9.47 -12.90
CA LYS A 43 9.52 10.47 -12.98
C LYS A 43 10.30 10.37 -14.29
N ARG A 44 10.60 9.14 -14.75
CA ARG A 44 11.36 8.88 -15.98
C ARG A 44 10.56 9.09 -17.25
N PHE A 45 9.35 8.56 -17.32
CA PHE A 45 8.55 8.50 -18.56
C PHE A 45 7.38 9.49 -18.60
N ARG A 46 7.16 10.26 -17.51
CA ARG A 46 6.07 11.24 -17.37
C ARG A 46 4.66 10.65 -17.54
N LYS A 47 4.53 9.33 -17.38
CA LYS A 47 3.28 8.56 -17.50
C LYS A 47 3.07 7.69 -16.26
N ALA A 48 1.83 7.35 -15.94
CA ALA A 48 1.55 6.36 -14.91
C ALA A 48 2.08 4.97 -15.33
N HIS A 49 2.50 4.16 -14.36
CA HIS A 49 2.89 2.79 -14.60
C HIS A 49 1.64 1.94 -14.83
N ALA A 50 1.57 1.20 -15.94
CA ALA A 50 0.37 0.48 -16.37
C ALA A 50 -0.17 -0.48 -15.28
N LEU A 51 0.72 -1.13 -14.53
CA LEU A 51 0.33 -2.11 -13.50
C LEU A 51 0.30 -1.57 -12.07
N PHE A 52 0.91 -0.42 -11.80
CA PHE A 52 1.18 0.04 -10.42
C PHE A 52 0.71 1.48 -10.16
N GLY A 53 0.07 2.10 -11.14
CA GLY A 53 -0.52 3.42 -11.02
C GLY A 53 0.49 4.57 -11.10
N ASN A 54 0.15 5.69 -10.48
CA ASN A 54 0.85 6.97 -10.65
C ASN A 54 1.90 7.25 -9.55
N GLY A 55 2.23 6.25 -8.72
CA GLY A 55 3.22 6.36 -7.66
C GLY A 55 2.70 6.82 -6.30
N THR A 56 1.39 7.02 -6.12
CA THR A 56 0.76 7.01 -4.78
C THR A 56 0.54 5.57 -4.31
N LEU A 57 0.43 5.38 -3.00
CA LEU A 57 0.12 4.07 -2.43
C LEU A 57 -1.33 3.66 -2.71
N MET A 58 -2.28 4.60 -2.68
CA MET A 58 -3.67 4.39 -3.07
C MET A 58 -3.77 3.86 -4.50
N ALA A 59 -3.04 4.45 -5.46
CA ALA A 59 -3.10 4.02 -6.85
C ALA A 59 -2.59 2.58 -7.01
N ALA A 60 -1.55 2.18 -6.29
CA ALA A 60 -1.05 0.80 -6.27
C ALA A 60 -2.05 -0.17 -5.59
N ALA A 61 -2.72 0.28 -4.52
CA ALA A 61 -3.75 -0.50 -3.83
C ALA A 61 -4.96 -0.76 -4.73
N MET A 62 -5.43 0.25 -5.46
CA MET A 62 -6.57 0.17 -6.38
C MET A 62 -6.35 -0.76 -7.59
N MET A 63 -5.11 -1.24 -7.81
CA MET A 63 -4.83 -2.30 -8.81
C MET A 63 -5.24 -3.69 -8.33
N ARG A 64 -5.84 -3.79 -7.13
CA ARG A 64 -6.35 -5.01 -6.50
C ARG A 64 -7.83 -4.81 -6.15
N PRO A 65 -8.59 -5.89 -5.91
CA PRO A 65 -9.91 -5.77 -5.29
C PRO A 65 -9.81 -5.09 -3.92
N LEU A 66 -10.63 -4.06 -3.70
CA LEU A 66 -10.74 -3.38 -2.40
C LEU A 66 -12.00 -3.87 -1.69
N ALA A 67 -11.84 -4.31 -0.46
CA ALA A 67 -12.99 -4.53 0.41
C ALA A 67 -13.78 -3.22 0.63
N ARG A 68 -15.05 -3.32 1.03
CA ARG A 68 -15.77 -2.16 1.58
C ARG A 68 -15.04 -1.68 2.83
N GLU A 69 -15.02 -0.37 3.04
CA GLU A 69 -14.35 0.21 4.21
C GLU A 69 -15.02 -0.25 5.51
N PRO A 70 -14.30 -0.97 6.39
CA PRO A 70 -14.84 -1.37 7.69
C PRO A 70 -14.85 -0.19 8.68
N ARG A 71 -15.37 -0.45 9.88
CA ARG A 71 -15.16 0.46 11.01
C ARG A 71 -13.69 0.50 11.38
N LEU A 72 -13.24 1.62 11.94
CA LEU A 72 -11.84 1.82 12.33
C LEU A 72 -11.38 0.90 13.46
N ASP A 73 -12.31 0.42 14.30
CA ASP A 73 -12.07 -0.48 15.43
C ASP A 73 -12.22 -1.97 15.09
N ASP A 74 -12.46 -2.29 13.81
CA ASP A 74 -12.50 -3.68 13.34
C ASP A 74 -11.10 -4.33 13.49
N PRO A 75 -10.99 -5.48 14.19
CA PRO A 75 -9.68 -6.09 14.48
C PRO A 75 -8.89 -6.48 13.22
N ASP A 76 -9.56 -7.01 12.20
CA ASP A 76 -8.90 -7.39 10.95
C ASP A 76 -8.44 -6.17 10.16
N PHE A 77 -9.22 -5.09 10.19
CA PHE A 77 -8.84 -3.84 9.57
C PHE A 77 -7.67 -3.16 10.31
N LEU A 78 -7.65 -3.20 11.64
CA LEU A 78 -6.53 -2.74 12.45
C LEU A 78 -5.24 -3.51 12.14
N ASP A 79 -5.31 -4.84 12.03
CA ASP A 79 -4.19 -5.70 11.63
C ASP A 79 -3.67 -5.34 10.22
N CYS A 80 -4.58 -5.16 9.26
CA CYS A 80 -4.21 -4.70 7.92
C CYS A 80 -3.49 -3.35 7.94
N ARG A 81 -3.99 -2.38 8.71
CA ARG A 81 -3.35 -1.06 8.85
C ARG A 81 -2.00 -1.16 9.54
N PHE A 82 -1.89 -2.00 10.57
CA PHE A 82 -0.62 -2.27 11.26
C PHE A 82 0.44 -2.75 10.27
N HIS A 83 0.12 -3.69 9.38
CA HIS A 83 1.06 -4.16 8.37
C HIS A 83 1.48 -3.08 7.37
N ILE A 84 0.58 -2.17 6.97
CA ILE A 84 0.94 -1.04 6.12
C ILE A 84 1.88 -0.08 6.85
N PHE A 85 1.60 0.26 8.12
CA PHE A 85 2.48 1.11 8.92
C PHE A 85 3.84 0.45 9.16
N GLN A 86 3.87 -0.84 9.45
CA GLN A 86 5.11 -1.60 9.62
C GLN A 86 5.96 -1.56 8.35
N ALA A 87 5.36 -1.81 7.18
CA ALA A 87 6.06 -1.73 5.90
C ALA A 87 6.62 -0.32 5.60
N LEU A 88 5.90 0.73 5.98
CA LEU A 88 6.36 2.12 5.85
C LEU A 88 7.53 2.44 6.79
N MET A 89 7.50 1.92 8.03
CA MET A 89 8.59 2.09 8.98
C MET A 89 9.84 1.36 8.50
N ASP A 90 9.70 0.11 8.06
CA ASP A 90 10.81 -0.70 7.54
C ASP A 90 11.48 -0.03 6.33
N GLN A 91 10.70 0.65 5.47
CA GLN A 91 11.21 1.42 4.35
C GLN A 91 12.03 2.65 4.79
N ARG A 92 11.66 3.30 5.89
CA ARG A 92 12.26 4.57 6.34
C ARG A 92 13.46 4.36 7.24
N ARG A 93 13.63 3.17 7.82
CA ARG A 93 14.83 2.82 8.57
C ARG A 93 16.01 2.74 7.61
N PRO A 94 17.10 3.49 7.83
CA PRO A 94 18.33 3.26 7.09
C PRO A 94 18.82 1.85 7.39
N VAL A 95 19.25 1.13 6.35
CA VAL A 95 19.99 -0.12 6.52
C VAL A 95 21.27 0.26 7.25
N SER A 96 21.46 -0.24 8.47
CA SER A 96 22.69 -0.09 9.24
C SER A 96 23.83 -0.86 8.59
#